data_AF-A0A7S2DHN1-F1
#
_entry.id   AF-A0A7S2DHN1-F1
#
_cell.length_a   1.000
_cell.length_b   1.000
_cell.length_c   1.000
_cell.angle_alpha   90.00
_cell.angle_beta   90.00
_cell.angle_gamma   90.00
#
_symmetry.space_group_name_H-M   'P 1'
#
loop_
_entity.id
_entity.type
_entity.pdbx_description
1 polymer ?
#
loop_
_entity_poly.entity_id
_entity_poly.type
_entity_poly.pdbx_seq_one_letter_code
_entity_poly.pdbx_strand_id
1 'polypeptide(L)'
;ETPLSIATPLGLMGVKAAAASSMSSSQVVEVLKSVDVSQAQATNPVDQRQIMNSIAGVQEEQGLWKDAKGRKYLKDDRKADSGGALAYKYEEELIRDKPQGFSNINDFIRQYAEDSKKENEVGCTVADPALRAMTLAQLRVMARRAESYFFHPSKKQWREEKKIKSWEDIKLFHLICPFFMEFCEERGKKSYMECVADGPQPPAYLMTQAFTSSVKELMESLEWHAEARGLPGSVTYWFLPASMLKEEADEYITTHCLPPSFCAMDYYLGGVVLLGHNADILTRALPTLEIHGILRDRKVMDLACPWGALATTRPFHEGWEFGHFERDLAERVLQYDVSKVTGKVEFGYDHAEMTKCKIAGLVYHAGDKAPEWHQSYDDFNSRLRSKALGPVLRGVSAKDALQNGSTDELRKSLETDSCVATALT
;
A
#
# COMPACT_ATOMS: atom_id res chain seq x y z
N GLU A 1 9.57 14.19 -23.59
CA GLU A 1 9.45 14.73 -22.22
C GLU A 1 9.97 13.70 -21.25
N THR A 2 10.98 14.04 -20.47
CA THR A 2 11.51 13.17 -19.41
C THR A 2 10.50 13.21 -18.25
N PRO A 3 9.96 12.07 -17.79
CA PRO A 3 8.99 12.08 -16.69
C PRO A 3 9.64 12.67 -15.44
N LEU A 4 8.88 13.52 -14.74
CA LEU A 4 9.31 14.14 -13.50
C LEU A 4 9.47 13.05 -12.43
N SER A 5 10.69 12.83 -11.97
CA SER A 5 11.02 11.90 -10.89
C SER A 5 11.21 12.65 -9.58
N ILE A 6 10.36 12.37 -8.58
CA ILE A 6 10.43 13.00 -7.26
C ILE A 6 11.01 11.99 -6.27
N ALA A 7 12.22 12.24 -5.76
CA ALA A 7 12.76 11.48 -4.65
C ALA A 7 12.14 11.97 -3.34
N THR A 8 11.45 11.09 -2.64
CA THR A 8 10.90 11.35 -1.30
C THR A 8 11.60 10.46 -0.28
N PRO A 9 11.48 10.72 1.04
CA PRO A 9 11.86 9.76 2.08
C PRO A 9 11.17 8.38 1.93
N LEU A 10 10.14 8.29 1.09
CA LEU A 10 9.37 7.08 0.79
C LEU A 10 9.80 6.38 -0.50
N GLY A 11 10.74 6.95 -1.29
CA GLY A 11 11.21 6.43 -2.58
C GLY A 11 11.03 7.41 -3.74
N LEU A 12 11.47 7.01 -4.94
CA LEU A 12 11.27 7.75 -6.19
C LEU A 12 9.83 7.55 -6.71
N MET A 13 9.07 8.63 -6.82
CA MET A 13 7.74 8.67 -7.44
C MET A 13 7.84 9.23 -8.87
N GLY A 14 7.10 8.66 -9.83
CA GLY A 14 6.96 9.19 -11.19
C GLY A 14 7.68 8.43 -12.32
N VAL A 15 8.40 7.34 -12.03
CA VAL A 15 8.93 6.44 -13.08
C VAL A 15 7.95 5.29 -13.29
N LYS A 16 7.71 4.89 -14.54
CA LYS A 16 6.96 3.64 -14.87
C LYS A 16 7.44 2.53 -13.92
N ALA A 17 6.52 1.97 -13.14
CA ALA A 17 6.76 1.12 -11.96
C ALA A 17 7.74 -0.05 -12.15
N ALA A 18 8.05 -0.42 -13.40
CA ALA A 18 9.02 -1.48 -13.73
C ALA A 18 10.50 -1.11 -13.49
N ALA A 19 10.87 0.18 -13.38
CA ALA A 19 12.27 0.59 -13.16
C ALA A 19 12.54 1.24 -11.77
N ALA A 20 11.49 1.53 -10.99
CA ALA A 20 11.59 2.11 -9.64
C ALA A 20 11.58 1.06 -8.51
N SER A 21 11.61 -0.23 -8.86
CA SER A 21 11.27 -1.35 -7.99
C SER A 21 12.27 -1.67 -6.87
N SER A 22 13.35 -0.91 -6.66
CA SER A 22 14.29 -1.25 -5.58
C SER A 22 15.05 -0.04 -5.04
N MET A 23 14.38 0.83 -4.28
CA MET A 23 15.07 1.74 -3.34
C MET A 23 14.66 1.41 -1.91
N SER A 24 15.37 0.48 -1.27
CA SER A 24 15.31 0.14 0.16
C SER A 24 15.41 1.38 1.07
N SER A 25 14.99 1.30 2.33
CA SER A 25 15.22 2.41 3.28
C SER A 25 16.71 2.68 3.49
N SER A 26 17.58 1.68 3.29
CA SER A 26 19.03 1.91 3.25
C SER A 26 19.43 2.66 1.98
N GLN A 27 18.77 2.42 0.85
CA GLN A 27 18.98 3.17 -0.40
C GLN A 27 18.42 4.59 -0.35
N VAL A 28 17.34 4.87 0.38
CA VAL A 28 16.90 6.26 0.64
C VAL A 28 17.90 6.97 1.54
N VAL A 29 18.41 6.31 2.59
CA VAL A 29 19.48 6.88 3.41
C VAL A 29 20.78 7.01 2.61
N GLU A 30 21.11 6.08 1.72
CA GLU A 30 22.26 6.18 0.81
C GLU A 30 22.07 7.27 -0.23
N VAL A 31 20.84 7.48 -0.73
CA VAL A 31 20.47 8.59 -1.59
C VAL A 31 20.62 9.89 -0.81
N LEU A 32 20.07 10.00 0.41
CA LEU A 32 20.25 11.17 1.25
C LEU A 32 21.73 11.40 1.60
N LYS A 33 22.53 10.34 1.70
CA LYS A 33 24.00 10.44 1.87
C LYS A 33 24.71 10.91 0.61
N SER A 34 24.19 10.58 -0.57
CA SER A 34 24.70 11.00 -1.88
C SER A 34 24.06 12.30 -2.40
N VAL A 35 23.05 12.85 -1.71
CA VAL A 35 22.47 14.15 -2.04
C VAL A 35 23.58 15.19 -1.98
N ASP A 36 23.73 15.88 -3.10
CA ASP A 36 24.53 17.08 -3.20
C ASP A 36 23.60 18.24 -3.58
N VAL A 37 23.27 19.07 -2.60
CA VAL A 37 22.39 20.23 -2.78
C VAL A 37 22.97 21.27 -3.75
N SER A 38 24.27 21.24 -4.04
CA SER A 38 24.87 22.09 -5.08
C SER A 38 24.40 21.70 -6.50
N GLN A 39 23.96 20.46 -6.69
CA GLN A 39 23.45 19.94 -7.96
C GLN A 39 21.91 19.94 -8.03
N ALA A 40 21.23 20.45 -7.00
CA ALA A 40 19.79 20.46 -6.94
C ALA A 40 19.18 21.38 -8.01
N GLN A 41 18.11 20.91 -8.66
CA GLN A 41 17.35 21.66 -9.66
C GLN A 41 15.91 21.83 -9.20
N ALA A 42 15.30 22.97 -9.52
CA ALA A 42 13.88 23.20 -9.31
C ALA A 42 13.16 23.39 -10.65
N THR A 43 11.87 23.07 -10.71
CA THR A 43 11.05 23.24 -11.91
C THR A 43 10.96 24.70 -12.35
N ASN A 44 11.06 25.64 -11.40
CA ASN A 44 11.12 27.07 -11.64
C ASN A 44 12.52 27.58 -11.27
N PRO A 45 13.27 28.18 -12.21
CA PRO A 45 14.64 28.62 -11.95
C PRO A 45 14.72 29.84 -11.01
N VAL A 46 13.64 30.62 -10.88
CA VAL A 46 13.57 31.69 -9.87
C VAL A 46 13.57 31.09 -8.46
N ASP A 47 12.75 30.06 -8.25
CA ASP A 47 12.69 29.36 -6.97
C ASP A 47 14.01 28.65 -6.66
N GLN A 48 14.64 28.05 -7.68
CA GLN A 48 15.99 27.46 -7.56
C GLN A 48 16.99 28.48 -7.01
N ARG A 49 17.06 29.68 -7.60
CA ARG A 49 17.99 30.74 -7.16
C ARG A 49 17.72 31.20 -5.74
N GLN A 50 16.45 31.39 -5.39
CA GLN A 50 16.05 31.76 -4.02
C GLN A 50 16.49 30.72 -3.00
N ILE A 51 16.26 29.43 -3.29
CA ILE A 51 16.69 28.31 -2.44
C ILE A 51 18.22 28.30 -2.29
N MET A 52 18.96 28.41 -3.41
CA MET A 52 20.42 28.40 -3.38
C MET A 52 21.00 29.61 -2.65
N ASN A 53 20.39 30.79 -2.78
CA ASN A 53 20.75 31.99 -2.02
C ASN A 53 20.57 31.78 -0.51
N SER A 54 19.44 31.18 -0.11
CA SER A 54 19.17 30.84 1.28
C SER A 54 20.20 29.86 1.84
N ILE A 55 20.57 28.83 1.07
CA ILE A 55 21.61 27.85 1.46
C ILE A 55 22.99 28.53 1.60
N ALA A 56 23.32 29.43 0.67
CA ALA A 56 24.58 30.17 0.67
C ALA A 56 24.66 31.28 1.73
N GLY A 57 23.56 31.58 2.43
CA GLY A 57 23.48 32.63 3.44
C GLY A 57 23.59 34.04 2.86
N VAL A 58 23.13 34.25 1.62
CA VAL A 58 23.04 35.57 0.97
C VAL A 58 21.59 36.03 0.92
N GLN A 59 21.33 37.28 0.48
CA GLN A 59 19.94 37.73 0.36
C GLN A 59 19.20 36.87 -0.67
N GLU A 60 18.03 36.37 -0.29
CA GLU A 60 17.22 35.43 -1.09
C GLU A 60 16.93 35.96 -2.51
N GLU A 61 16.76 37.27 -2.66
CA GLU A 61 16.47 37.92 -3.95
C GLU A 61 17.71 38.39 -4.72
N GLN A 62 18.91 38.07 -4.25
CA GLN A 62 20.15 38.41 -4.95
C GLN A 62 20.22 37.71 -6.31
N GLY A 63 20.65 38.41 -7.35
CA GLY A 63 20.65 37.89 -8.72
C GLY A 63 19.26 37.86 -9.39
N LEU A 64 18.21 38.37 -8.73
CA LEU A 64 16.87 38.54 -9.30
C LEU A 64 16.55 40.02 -9.54
N TRP A 65 15.68 40.29 -10.50
CA TRP A 65 15.02 41.58 -10.69
C TRP A 65 13.51 41.42 -10.62
N LYS A 66 12.82 42.49 -10.24
CA LYS A 66 11.36 42.54 -10.14
C LYS A 66 10.80 43.47 -11.20
N ASP A 67 9.76 43.05 -11.90
CA ASP A 67 9.01 43.94 -12.78
C ASP A 67 8.10 44.89 -11.98
N ALA A 68 7.42 45.81 -12.68
CA ALA A 68 6.47 46.75 -12.07
C ALA A 68 5.26 46.07 -11.39
N LYS A 69 5.01 44.78 -11.68
CA LYS A 69 3.95 43.97 -11.09
C LYS A 69 4.46 43.10 -9.93
N GLY A 70 5.73 43.23 -9.56
CA GLY A 70 6.37 42.45 -8.50
C GLY A 70 6.78 41.02 -8.89
N ARG A 71 6.68 40.64 -10.17
CA ARG A 71 7.12 39.33 -10.65
C ARG A 71 8.63 39.29 -10.73
N LYS A 72 9.21 38.18 -10.26
CA LYS A 72 10.66 37.99 -10.20
C LYS A 72 11.17 37.31 -11.47
N TYR A 73 12.34 37.74 -11.90
CA TYR A 73 13.04 37.24 -13.08
C TYR A 73 14.54 37.16 -12.79
N LEU A 74 15.26 36.27 -13.47
CA LEU A 74 16.71 36.14 -13.36
C LEU A 74 17.39 37.35 -14.01
N LYS A 75 18.49 37.85 -13.42
CA LYS A 75 19.26 38.99 -13.96
C LYS A 75 20.22 38.63 -15.09
N ASP A 76 20.59 37.36 -15.23
CA ASP A 76 21.67 36.93 -16.11
C ASP A 76 21.16 36.07 -17.27
N ASP A 77 21.82 36.21 -18.42
CA ASP A 77 21.49 35.47 -19.63
C ASP A 77 21.88 33.99 -19.50
N ARG A 78 21.02 33.11 -20.01
CA ARG A 78 21.26 31.65 -20.05
C ARG A 78 22.55 31.35 -20.80
N LYS A 79 23.43 30.52 -20.24
CA LYS A 79 24.43 29.81 -21.04
C LYS A 79 23.78 28.57 -21.64
N ALA A 80 23.91 28.41 -22.95
CA ALA A 80 23.63 27.12 -23.59
C ALA A 80 24.78 26.19 -23.24
N ASP A 81 24.53 25.20 -22.39
CA ASP A 81 25.52 24.17 -22.09
C ASP A 81 25.38 22.98 -23.04
N SER A 82 26.52 22.40 -23.42
CA SER A 82 26.63 21.30 -24.39
C SER A 82 26.25 19.92 -23.81
N GLY A 83 25.91 19.85 -22.51
CA GLY A 83 25.64 18.62 -21.76
C GLY A 83 24.19 18.39 -21.32
N GLY A 84 23.23 19.25 -21.68
CA GLY A 84 21.79 19.02 -21.46
C GLY A 84 21.19 19.50 -20.13
N ALA A 85 21.99 19.99 -19.18
CA ALA A 85 21.51 20.71 -18.01
C ALA A 85 21.74 22.21 -18.16
N LEU A 86 20.70 23.04 -17.97
CA LEU A 86 20.82 24.50 -18.02
C LEU A 86 21.55 24.99 -16.77
N ALA A 87 22.85 25.25 -16.87
CA ALA A 87 23.63 25.89 -15.81
C ALA A 87 23.61 27.42 -15.98
N TYR A 88 23.19 28.12 -14.94
CA TYR A 88 23.26 29.58 -14.89
C TYR A 88 24.57 30.00 -14.20
N LYS A 89 25.23 31.03 -14.75
CA LYS A 89 26.54 31.50 -14.28
C LYS A 89 26.52 31.91 -12.80
N TYR A 90 25.41 32.49 -12.33
CA TYR A 90 25.28 32.94 -10.95
C TYR A 90 25.34 31.79 -9.94
N GLU A 91 24.67 30.67 -10.19
CA GLU A 91 24.67 29.49 -9.32
C GLU A 91 26.07 28.86 -9.25
N GLU A 92 26.78 28.79 -10.38
CA GLU A 92 28.17 28.31 -10.41
C GLU A 92 29.08 29.20 -9.56
N GLU A 93 28.97 30.53 -9.70
CA GLU A 93 29.73 31.49 -8.90
C GLU A 93 29.34 31.41 -7.42
N LEU A 94 28.04 31.25 -7.12
CA LEU A 94 27.54 31.13 -5.76
C LEU A 94 28.05 29.87 -5.07
N ILE A 95 28.02 28.71 -5.73
CA ILE A 95 28.58 27.45 -5.19
C ILE A 95 30.09 27.59 -4.97
N ARG A 96 30.81 28.18 -5.93
CA ARG A 96 32.27 28.37 -5.85
C ARG A 96 32.66 29.32 -4.72
N ASP A 97 31.93 30.41 -4.54
CA ASP A 97 32.27 31.49 -3.61
C ASP A 97 31.72 31.20 -2.20
N LYS A 98 30.69 30.35 -2.05
CA LYS A 98 30.04 29.98 -0.78
C LYS A 98 29.92 28.46 -0.55
N PRO A 99 30.99 27.66 -0.76
CA PRO A 99 30.91 26.19 -0.71
C PRO A 99 30.49 25.66 0.67
N GLN A 100 30.83 26.38 1.74
CA GLN A 100 30.52 25.98 3.11
C GLN A 100 29.01 25.89 3.38
N GLY A 101 28.20 26.78 2.81
CA GLY A 101 26.74 26.75 3.02
C GLY A 101 26.11 25.47 2.49
N PHE A 102 26.50 25.07 1.27
CA PHE A 102 26.06 23.83 0.64
C PHE A 102 26.59 22.59 1.38
N SER A 103 27.87 22.59 1.79
CA SER A 103 28.44 21.49 2.60
C SER A 103 27.69 21.30 3.91
N ASN A 104 27.38 22.39 4.63
CA ASN A 104 26.67 22.32 5.90
C ASN A 104 25.28 21.68 5.75
N ILE A 105 24.55 22.01 4.68
CA ILE A 105 23.25 21.40 4.42
C ILE A 105 23.39 19.93 4.03
N ASN A 106 24.36 19.57 3.19
CA ASN A 106 24.64 18.16 2.86
C ASN A 106 24.97 17.35 4.12
N ASP A 107 25.82 17.89 5.01
CA ASP A 107 26.17 17.24 6.28
C ASP A 107 24.98 17.16 7.24
N PHE A 108 24.13 18.20 7.29
CA PHE A 108 22.89 18.15 8.05
C PHE A 108 21.93 17.06 7.53
N ILE A 109 21.76 16.93 6.20
CA ILE A 109 20.94 15.88 5.59
C ILE A 109 21.49 14.49 5.94
N ARG A 110 22.82 14.31 5.87
CA ARG A 110 23.49 13.06 6.26
C ARG A 110 23.29 12.74 7.73
N GLN A 111 23.53 13.72 8.61
CA GLN A 111 23.38 13.57 10.05
C GLN A 111 21.93 13.25 10.40
N TYR A 112 20.96 13.97 9.83
CA TYR A 112 19.53 13.70 10.01
C TYR A 112 19.16 12.29 9.57
N ALA A 113 19.70 11.82 8.44
CA ALA A 113 19.48 10.45 7.96
C ALA A 113 20.13 9.38 8.87
N GLU A 114 21.21 9.71 9.56
CA GLU A 114 21.87 8.83 10.53
C GLU A 114 21.18 8.81 11.89
N ASP A 115 20.72 9.96 12.38
CA ASP A 115 19.98 10.05 13.64
C ASP A 115 18.61 9.40 13.51
N SER A 116 17.96 9.56 12.35
CA SER A 116 16.73 8.82 12.01
C SER A 116 16.92 7.29 12.02
N LYS A 117 18.14 6.77 11.85
CA LYS A 117 18.41 5.33 12.01
C LYS A 117 18.44 4.92 13.48
N LYS A 118 19.00 5.75 14.35
CA LYS A 118 19.17 5.44 15.79
C LYS A 118 17.86 5.54 16.56
N GLU A 119 17.00 6.53 16.26
CA GLU A 119 15.72 6.68 16.96
C GLU A 119 14.78 5.49 16.71
N ASN A 120 14.87 4.84 15.54
CA ASN A 120 14.07 3.67 15.17
C ASN A 120 14.58 2.33 15.76
N GLU A 121 15.59 2.33 16.63
CA GLU A 121 16.06 1.11 17.29
C GLU A 121 15.17 0.71 18.48
N VAL A 122 14.50 1.66 19.13
CA VAL A 122 13.68 1.38 20.31
C VAL A 122 12.24 1.14 19.89
N GLY A 123 11.94 -0.09 19.46
CA GLY A 123 10.55 -0.52 19.25
C GLY A 123 9.70 -0.41 20.53
N CYS A 124 8.38 -0.34 20.42
CA CYS A 124 7.45 -0.21 21.55
C CYS A 124 6.97 -1.57 22.11
N THR A 125 6.14 -1.53 23.16
CA THR A 125 5.39 -2.70 23.66
C THR A 125 3.92 -2.31 23.75
N VAL A 126 3.05 -3.08 23.11
CA VAL A 126 1.62 -2.78 23.00
C VAL A 126 0.82 -3.97 23.49
N ALA A 127 0.20 -3.80 24.66
CA ALA A 127 -0.55 -4.87 25.31
C ALA A 127 -1.74 -5.36 24.47
N ASP A 128 -2.52 -4.44 23.90
CA ASP A 128 -3.70 -4.77 23.09
C ASP A 128 -3.32 -5.01 21.61
N PRO A 129 -3.47 -6.23 21.08
CA PRO A 129 -3.18 -6.54 19.67
C PRO A 129 -4.02 -5.73 18.67
N ALA A 130 -5.19 -5.24 19.08
CA ALA A 130 -6.05 -4.39 18.25
C ALA A 130 -5.38 -3.07 17.89
N LEU A 131 -4.47 -2.58 18.74
CA LEU A 131 -3.71 -1.33 18.55
C LEU A 131 -2.35 -1.57 17.89
N ARG A 132 -2.17 -2.71 17.23
CA ARG A 132 -0.94 -3.06 16.51
C ARG A 132 -1.08 -2.93 15.00
N ALA A 133 -1.74 -1.87 14.55
CA ALA A 133 -1.77 -1.51 13.13
C ALA A 133 -0.42 -0.96 12.67
N MET A 134 -0.17 -0.95 11.36
CA MET A 134 1.02 -0.33 10.77
C MET A 134 0.60 0.85 9.89
N THR A 135 1.36 1.94 9.93
CA THR A 135 1.19 3.01 8.94
C THR A 135 1.54 2.53 7.53
N LEU A 136 0.96 3.16 6.50
CA LEU A 136 1.32 2.90 5.10
C LEU A 136 2.83 3.13 4.85
N ALA A 137 3.41 4.15 5.46
CA ALA A 137 4.84 4.40 5.41
C ALA A 137 5.65 3.23 6.01
N GLN A 138 5.25 2.69 7.17
CA GLN A 138 5.89 1.52 7.76
C GLN A 138 5.71 0.26 6.90
N LEU A 139 4.56 0.06 6.25
CA LEU A 139 4.34 -1.07 5.33
C LEU A 139 5.25 -0.99 4.10
N ARG A 140 5.44 0.20 3.52
CA ARG A 140 6.42 0.44 2.44
C ARG A 140 7.85 0.11 2.89
N VAL A 141 8.24 0.51 4.10
CA VAL A 141 9.56 0.17 4.68
C VAL A 141 9.67 -1.34 4.90
N MET A 142 8.63 -2.00 5.41
CA MET A 142 8.57 -3.44 5.63
C MET A 142 8.80 -4.21 4.34
N ALA A 143 8.07 -3.89 3.26
CA ALA A 143 8.18 -4.58 1.98
C ALA A 143 9.61 -4.52 1.43
N ARG A 144 10.25 -3.36 1.52
CA ARG A 144 11.64 -3.15 1.09
C ARG A 144 12.66 -3.91 1.95
N ARG A 145 12.45 -3.95 3.27
CA ARG A 145 13.30 -4.72 4.18
C ARG A 145 13.16 -6.22 3.93
N ALA A 146 11.93 -6.69 3.71
CA ALA A 146 11.64 -8.07 3.36
C ALA A 146 12.32 -8.45 2.04
N GLU A 147 12.20 -7.62 1.00
CA GLU A 147 12.89 -7.84 -0.28
C GLU A 147 14.41 -7.95 -0.09
N SER A 148 15.00 -6.97 0.60
CA SER A 148 16.45 -6.99 0.88
C SER A 148 16.88 -8.24 1.66
N TYR A 149 16.08 -8.64 2.64
CA TYR A 149 16.30 -9.85 3.45
C TYR A 149 16.24 -11.12 2.59
N PHE A 150 15.17 -11.31 1.80
CA PHE A 150 14.99 -12.53 1.01
C PHE A 150 15.97 -12.63 -0.14
N PHE A 151 16.42 -11.52 -0.72
CA PHE A 151 17.39 -11.49 -1.82
C PHE A 151 18.84 -11.39 -1.37
N HIS A 152 19.10 -11.27 -0.06
CA HIS A 152 20.44 -11.31 0.48
C HIS A 152 21.18 -12.61 0.07
N PRO A 153 22.50 -12.57 -0.21
CA PRO A 153 23.27 -13.75 -0.62
C PRO A 153 23.15 -14.94 0.35
N SER A 154 23.03 -14.69 1.66
CA SER A 154 22.88 -15.74 2.68
C SER A 154 21.57 -16.54 2.56
N LYS A 155 20.52 -15.98 1.94
CA LYS A 155 19.23 -16.66 1.73
C LYS A 155 19.15 -17.36 0.36
N LYS A 156 20.26 -17.46 -0.39
CA LYS A 156 20.28 -18.10 -1.73
C LYS A 156 19.76 -19.54 -1.71
N GLN A 157 20.25 -20.36 -0.78
CA GLN A 157 19.79 -21.75 -0.64
C GLN A 157 18.29 -21.83 -0.35
N TRP A 158 17.79 -21.00 0.57
CA TRP A 158 16.35 -20.95 0.89
C TRP A 158 15.52 -20.56 -0.34
N ARG A 159 15.97 -19.59 -1.15
CA ARG A 159 15.28 -19.21 -2.39
C ARG A 159 15.21 -20.36 -3.39
N GLU A 160 16.31 -21.11 -3.56
CA GLU A 160 16.36 -22.28 -4.44
C GLU A 160 15.40 -23.39 -3.96
N GLU A 161 15.40 -23.70 -2.66
CA GLU A 161 14.51 -24.70 -2.05
C GLU A 161 13.02 -24.34 -2.18
N LYS A 162 12.69 -23.06 -1.98
CA LYS A 162 11.33 -22.53 -2.09
C LYS A 162 10.93 -22.14 -3.52
N LYS A 163 11.83 -22.32 -4.50
CA LYS A 163 11.64 -21.98 -5.92
C LYS A 163 11.31 -20.50 -6.14
N ILE A 164 11.87 -19.62 -5.32
CA ILE A 164 11.74 -18.16 -5.43
C ILE A 164 12.75 -17.65 -6.44
N LYS A 165 12.27 -17.05 -7.54
CA LYS A 165 13.12 -16.46 -8.59
C LYS A 165 13.08 -14.94 -8.57
N SER A 166 11.98 -14.38 -8.08
CA SER A 166 11.63 -12.96 -8.18
C SER A 166 10.82 -12.50 -6.97
N TRP A 167 10.66 -11.18 -6.81
CA TRP A 167 9.95 -10.60 -5.67
C TRP A 167 8.46 -11.00 -5.67
N GLU A 168 7.91 -11.18 -6.86
CA GLU A 168 6.56 -11.67 -7.15
C GLU A 168 6.28 -13.07 -6.56
N ASP A 169 7.33 -13.88 -6.38
CA ASP A 169 7.22 -15.23 -5.84
C ASP A 169 7.12 -15.24 -4.30
N ILE A 170 7.53 -14.16 -3.62
CA ILE A 170 7.46 -14.07 -2.17
C ILE A 170 6.00 -13.88 -1.76
N LYS A 171 5.43 -14.88 -1.08
CA LYS A 171 4.08 -14.85 -0.51
C LYS A 171 4.07 -14.32 0.92
N LEU A 172 2.91 -13.86 1.39
CA LEU A 172 2.78 -13.33 2.75
C LEU A 172 3.16 -14.34 3.84
N PHE A 173 2.90 -15.64 3.63
CA PHE A 173 3.32 -16.65 4.61
C PHE A 173 4.85 -16.76 4.75
N HIS A 174 5.63 -16.37 3.74
CA HIS A 174 7.09 -16.28 3.86
C HIS A 174 7.50 -15.12 4.78
N LEU A 175 6.70 -14.04 4.86
CA LEU A 175 6.96 -12.95 5.81
C LEU A 175 6.84 -13.46 7.25
N ILE A 176 5.81 -14.25 7.55
CA ILE A 176 5.58 -14.79 8.90
C ILE A 176 6.77 -15.67 9.32
N CYS A 177 7.18 -16.61 8.47
CA CYS A 177 8.31 -17.49 8.71
C CYS A 177 9.22 -17.49 7.47
N PRO A 178 10.45 -16.93 7.49
CA PRO A 178 11.30 -16.60 8.65
C PRO A 178 11.41 -15.11 9.03
N PHE A 179 10.93 -14.17 8.20
CA PHE A 179 11.33 -12.76 8.33
C PHE A 179 10.83 -12.08 9.62
N PHE A 180 9.53 -12.15 9.91
CA PHE A 180 8.95 -11.52 11.10
C PHE A 180 9.37 -12.22 12.38
N MET A 181 9.39 -13.57 12.39
CA MET A 181 9.85 -14.32 13.55
C MET A 181 11.29 -13.96 13.93
N GLU A 182 12.26 -14.08 12.99
CA GLU A 182 13.66 -13.76 13.27
C GLU A 182 13.80 -12.30 13.76
N PHE A 183 13.13 -11.36 13.10
CA PHE A 183 13.21 -9.94 13.45
C PHE A 183 12.61 -9.61 14.82
N CYS A 184 11.50 -10.27 15.19
CA CYS A 184 10.85 -10.09 16.49
C CYS A 184 11.66 -10.72 17.62
N GLU A 185 12.21 -11.92 17.40
CA GLU A 185 13.08 -12.61 18.36
C GLU A 185 14.34 -11.80 18.67
N GLU A 186 15.03 -11.29 17.63
CA GLU A 186 16.22 -10.45 17.78
C GLU A 186 15.95 -9.18 18.60
N ARG A 187 14.72 -8.64 18.52
CA ARG A 187 14.30 -7.42 19.24
C ARG A 187 13.55 -7.69 20.54
N GLY A 188 13.30 -8.96 20.89
CA GLY A 188 12.50 -9.34 22.06
C GLY A 188 11.07 -8.78 22.04
N LYS A 189 10.43 -8.72 20.87
CA LYS A 189 9.06 -8.19 20.67
C LYS A 189 8.09 -9.29 20.27
N LYS A 190 6.78 -9.02 20.42
CA LYS A 190 5.70 -9.98 20.12
C LYS A 190 5.04 -9.76 18.76
N SER A 191 5.46 -8.73 18.02
CA SER A 191 4.92 -8.41 16.70
C SER A 191 5.92 -7.56 15.91
N TYR A 192 5.83 -7.63 14.59
CA TYR A 192 6.68 -6.80 13.72
C TYR A 192 6.35 -5.32 13.91
N MET A 193 5.07 -4.97 14.14
CA MET A 193 4.64 -3.61 14.45
C MET A 193 5.40 -3.04 15.65
N GLU A 194 5.44 -3.77 16.77
CA GLU A 194 6.18 -3.35 17.97
C GLU A 194 7.68 -3.19 17.73
N CYS A 195 8.24 -3.83 16.70
CA CYS A 195 9.64 -3.66 16.34
C CYS A 195 9.92 -2.34 15.61
N VAL A 196 8.92 -1.73 14.97
CA VAL A 196 9.10 -0.61 14.02
C VAL A 196 8.24 0.62 14.33
N ALA A 197 7.45 0.59 15.40
CA ALA A 197 6.61 1.71 15.82
C ALA A 197 7.04 2.25 17.19
N ASP A 198 6.75 3.53 17.41
CA ASP A 198 7.06 4.23 18.67
C ASP A 198 6.00 4.01 19.76
N GLY A 199 4.83 3.47 19.40
CA GLY A 199 3.73 3.26 20.33
C GLY A 199 2.52 2.58 19.71
N PRO A 200 1.40 2.49 20.45
CA PRO A 200 0.14 1.95 19.95
C PRO A 200 -0.38 2.73 18.74
N GLN A 201 -0.86 2.00 17.73
CA GLN A 201 -1.40 2.53 16.48
C GLN A 201 -2.80 1.96 16.24
N PRO A 202 -3.89 2.70 16.54
CA PRO A 202 -5.23 2.25 16.24
C PRO A 202 -5.43 2.15 14.71
N PRO A 203 -6.16 1.15 14.21
CA PRO A 203 -6.33 0.96 12.78
C PRO A 203 -7.35 1.94 12.20
N ALA A 204 -7.00 2.64 11.13
CA ALA A 204 -7.99 3.30 10.28
C ALA A 204 -8.68 2.27 9.38
N TYR A 205 -7.90 1.32 8.85
CA TYR A 205 -8.42 0.28 7.97
C TYR A 205 -8.07 -1.14 8.46
N LEU A 206 -9.03 -2.06 8.36
CA LEU A 206 -8.75 -3.49 8.49
C LEU A 206 -8.36 -4.05 7.13
N MET A 207 -7.23 -4.74 7.04
CA MET A 207 -6.81 -5.40 5.81
C MET A 207 -7.22 -6.88 5.83
N THR A 208 -7.96 -7.30 4.80
CA THR A 208 -8.33 -8.69 4.57
C THR A 208 -7.53 -9.20 3.38
N GLN A 209 -6.70 -10.22 3.63
CA GLN A 209 -5.75 -10.78 2.64
C GLN A 209 -5.70 -12.32 2.69
N ALA A 210 -5.30 -12.94 1.58
CA ALA A 210 -4.90 -14.35 1.57
C ALA A 210 -3.40 -14.48 1.83
N PHE A 211 -2.99 -15.39 2.70
CA PHE A 211 -1.56 -15.61 2.96
C PHE A 211 -0.77 -16.16 1.76
N THR A 212 -1.48 -16.70 0.76
CA THR A 212 -0.89 -17.16 -0.50
C THR A 212 -0.69 -16.04 -1.53
N SER A 213 -1.19 -14.83 -1.29
CA SER A 213 -0.93 -13.66 -2.12
C SER A 213 0.53 -13.26 -2.07
N SER A 214 1.05 -12.66 -3.15
CA SER A 214 2.42 -12.14 -3.13
C SER A 214 2.51 -10.86 -2.29
N VAL A 215 3.69 -10.59 -1.73
CA VAL A 215 3.94 -9.34 -1.00
C VAL A 215 3.85 -8.15 -1.95
N LYS A 216 4.32 -8.32 -3.20
CA LYS A 216 4.22 -7.30 -4.24
C LYS A 216 2.77 -6.91 -4.53
N GLU A 217 1.91 -7.90 -4.81
CA GLU A 217 0.48 -7.67 -5.09
C GLU A 217 -0.20 -6.98 -3.92
N LEU A 218 0.13 -7.39 -2.68
CA LEU A 218 -0.39 -6.75 -1.47
C LEU A 218 -0.03 -5.26 -1.43
N MET A 219 1.25 -4.93 -1.64
CA MET A 219 1.69 -3.54 -1.63
C MET A 219 1.08 -2.74 -2.77
N GLU A 220 1.08 -3.24 -4.01
CA GLU A 220 0.47 -2.55 -5.16
C GLU A 220 -1.02 -2.27 -4.93
N SER A 221 -1.76 -3.26 -4.40
CA SER A 221 -3.18 -3.09 -4.07
C SER A 221 -3.39 -2.02 -2.99
N LEU A 222 -2.53 -1.99 -1.97
CA LEU A 222 -2.59 -0.98 -0.91
C LEU A 222 -2.27 0.43 -1.42
N GLU A 223 -1.32 0.57 -2.33
CA GLU A 223 -1.00 1.86 -2.96
C GLU A 223 -2.19 2.38 -3.75
N TRP A 224 -2.82 1.54 -4.59
CA TRP A 224 -4.03 1.91 -5.32
C TRP A 224 -5.18 2.33 -4.40
N HIS A 225 -5.40 1.59 -3.31
CA HIS A 225 -6.41 1.96 -2.32
C HIS A 225 -6.09 3.30 -1.66
N ALA A 226 -4.83 3.51 -1.24
CA ALA A 226 -4.40 4.75 -0.60
C ALA A 226 -4.57 5.95 -1.53
N GLU A 227 -4.19 5.81 -2.80
CA GLU A 227 -4.32 6.85 -3.81
C GLU A 227 -5.79 7.17 -4.11
N ALA A 228 -6.62 6.14 -4.35
CA ALA A 228 -8.06 6.29 -4.60
C ALA A 228 -8.79 7.05 -3.48
N ARG A 229 -8.34 6.85 -2.23
CA ARG A 229 -8.90 7.49 -1.03
C ARG A 229 -8.19 8.80 -0.65
N GLY A 230 -7.11 9.18 -1.33
CA GLY A 230 -6.30 10.36 -0.97
C GLY A 230 -5.67 10.24 0.43
N LEU A 231 -5.29 9.03 0.84
CA LEU A 231 -4.82 8.75 2.19
C LEU A 231 -3.34 9.15 2.34
N PRO A 232 -2.96 9.79 3.46
CA PRO A 232 -1.56 10.12 3.73
C PRO A 232 -0.74 8.88 4.10
N GLY A 233 0.59 8.98 4.02
CA GLY A 233 1.49 7.89 4.47
C GLY A 233 1.36 7.51 5.94
N SER A 234 0.76 8.36 6.77
CA SER A 234 0.48 8.12 8.19
C SER A 234 -0.80 7.31 8.44
N VAL A 235 -1.61 7.01 7.42
CA VAL A 235 -2.80 6.16 7.60
C VAL A 235 -2.41 4.77 8.07
N THR A 236 -3.17 4.18 8.99
CA THR A 236 -2.87 2.88 9.61
C THR A 236 -3.74 1.76 9.05
N TYR A 237 -3.11 0.63 8.75
CA TYR A 237 -3.74 -0.62 8.33
C TYR A 237 -3.45 -1.71 9.35
N TRP A 238 -4.49 -2.38 9.83
CA TRP A 238 -4.30 -3.59 10.64
C TRP A 238 -3.95 -4.77 9.73
N PHE A 239 -2.75 -5.33 9.91
CA PHE A 239 -2.16 -6.34 9.06
C PHE A 239 -1.75 -7.56 9.89
N LEU A 240 -2.59 -8.59 9.90
CA LEU A 240 -2.43 -9.77 10.78
C LEU A 240 -0.98 -10.30 10.90
N PRO A 241 -0.26 -10.64 9.81
CA PRO A 241 1.13 -11.09 9.85
C PRO A 241 2.10 -10.20 10.64
N ALA A 242 1.86 -8.89 10.67
CA ALA A 242 2.72 -7.94 11.36
C ALA A 242 2.20 -7.54 12.75
N SER A 243 0.91 -7.75 13.02
CA SER A 243 0.24 -7.40 14.28
C SER A 243 0.33 -8.51 15.34
N MET A 244 0.39 -9.78 14.93
CA MET A 244 0.46 -10.93 15.83
C MET A 244 1.44 -11.98 15.31
N LEU A 245 2.19 -12.60 16.22
CA LEU A 245 2.90 -13.85 15.93
C LEU A 245 1.93 -15.03 15.89
N LYS A 246 2.39 -16.18 15.37
CA LYS A 246 1.55 -17.36 15.15
C LYS A 246 0.91 -17.85 16.44
N GLU A 247 1.65 -17.88 17.54
CA GLU A 247 1.21 -18.43 18.81
C GLU A 247 0.03 -17.62 19.38
N GLU A 248 0.13 -16.29 19.36
CA GLU A 248 -0.94 -15.38 19.81
C GLU A 248 -2.18 -15.46 18.91
N ALA A 249 -1.97 -15.60 17.58
CA ALA A 249 -3.07 -15.78 16.62
C ALA A 249 -3.80 -17.12 16.83
N ASP A 250 -3.06 -18.21 17.06
CA ASP A 250 -3.61 -19.55 17.32
C ASP A 250 -4.38 -19.57 18.67
N GLU A 251 -3.84 -18.92 19.70
CA GLU A 251 -4.50 -18.75 21.01
C GLU A 251 -5.82 -17.99 20.86
N TYR A 252 -5.83 -16.91 20.06
CA TYR A 252 -7.04 -16.14 19.80
C TYR A 252 -8.13 -16.98 19.12
N ILE A 253 -7.78 -17.71 18.07
CA ILE A 253 -8.74 -18.57 17.34
C ILE A 253 -9.33 -19.62 18.29
N THR A 254 -8.48 -20.26 19.08
CA THR A 254 -8.90 -21.32 20.02
C THR A 254 -9.82 -20.78 21.11
N THR A 255 -9.53 -19.58 21.61
CA THR A 255 -10.28 -18.96 22.72
C THR A 255 -11.60 -18.36 22.25
N HIS A 256 -11.62 -17.72 21.09
CA HIS A 256 -12.76 -16.91 20.64
C HIS A 256 -13.58 -17.55 19.52
N CYS A 257 -13.08 -18.60 18.87
CA CYS A 257 -13.69 -19.19 17.67
C CYS A 257 -13.94 -18.12 16.58
N LEU A 258 -12.97 -17.23 16.39
CA LEU A 258 -13.01 -16.10 15.47
C LEU A 258 -11.64 -15.89 14.82
N PRO A 259 -11.59 -15.32 13.60
CA PRO A 259 -10.33 -14.85 13.01
C PRO A 259 -9.63 -13.86 13.93
N PRO A 260 -8.28 -13.87 14.05
CA PRO A 260 -7.58 -12.95 14.95
C PRO A 260 -7.79 -11.47 14.63
N SER A 261 -8.09 -11.14 13.38
CA SER A 261 -8.51 -9.82 12.93
C SER A 261 -9.74 -9.25 13.64
N PHE A 262 -10.57 -10.09 14.26
CA PHE A 262 -11.73 -9.63 15.01
C PHE A 262 -11.35 -8.82 16.25
N CYS A 263 -10.12 -8.95 16.78
CA CYS A 263 -9.67 -8.09 17.88
C CYS A 263 -9.65 -6.60 17.47
N ALA A 264 -9.37 -6.33 16.20
CA ALA A 264 -9.28 -4.97 15.66
C ALA A 264 -10.62 -4.44 15.13
N MET A 265 -11.67 -5.27 15.11
CA MET A 265 -12.93 -4.93 14.45
C MET A 265 -13.70 -3.78 15.15
N ASP A 266 -13.48 -3.58 16.44
CA ASP A 266 -14.16 -2.51 17.17
C ASP A 266 -13.54 -1.12 16.90
N TYR A 267 -12.31 -1.07 16.37
CA TYR A 267 -11.53 0.17 16.25
C TYR A 267 -11.50 0.77 14.85
N TYR A 268 -11.69 -0.05 13.81
CA TYR A 268 -11.48 0.40 12.43
C TYR A 268 -12.62 1.24 11.83
N LEU A 269 -12.27 2.07 10.85
CA LEU A 269 -13.19 2.94 10.11
C LEU A 269 -13.75 2.25 8.85
N GLY A 270 -12.90 1.50 8.14
CA GLY A 270 -13.30 0.71 6.96
C GLY A 270 -12.40 -0.51 6.70
N GLY A 271 -12.88 -1.48 5.93
CA GLY A 271 -12.10 -2.63 5.49
C GLY A 271 -11.60 -2.45 4.06
N VAL A 272 -10.41 -2.96 3.78
CA VAL A 272 -9.89 -3.15 2.42
C VAL A 272 -9.66 -4.63 2.17
N VAL A 273 -10.31 -5.16 1.13
CA VAL A 273 -10.21 -6.57 0.72
C VAL A 273 -9.24 -6.64 -0.46
N LEU A 274 -8.10 -7.29 -0.24
CA LEU A 274 -7.04 -7.39 -1.25
C LEU A 274 -7.24 -8.60 -2.15
N LEU A 275 -7.56 -8.33 -3.41
CA LEU A 275 -7.76 -9.31 -4.47
C LEU A 275 -6.47 -9.47 -5.27
N GLY A 276 -5.75 -10.57 -5.06
CA GLY A 276 -4.70 -10.99 -5.99
C GLY A 276 -5.30 -11.46 -7.33
N HIS A 277 -4.44 -11.77 -8.31
CA HIS A 277 -4.84 -12.15 -9.69
C HIS A 277 -5.93 -13.23 -9.77
N ASN A 278 -5.95 -14.16 -8.81
CA ASN A 278 -6.92 -15.26 -8.82
C ASN A 278 -8.13 -15.04 -7.90
N ALA A 279 -8.18 -13.93 -7.17
CA ALA A 279 -9.13 -13.70 -6.09
C ALA A 279 -9.21 -14.85 -5.07
N ASP A 280 -8.10 -15.56 -4.83
CA ASP A 280 -8.03 -16.75 -3.97
C ASP A 280 -8.57 -16.49 -2.56
N ILE A 281 -8.47 -15.25 -2.09
CA ILE A 281 -9.03 -14.80 -0.81
C ILE A 281 -10.50 -15.13 -0.64
N LEU A 282 -11.27 -15.08 -1.73
CA LEU A 282 -12.69 -15.38 -1.74
C LEU A 282 -12.99 -16.88 -1.56
N THR A 283 -12.00 -17.75 -1.69
CA THR A 283 -12.17 -19.20 -1.45
C THR A 283 -11.81 -19.59 -0.01
N ARG A 284 -11.34 -18.66 0.81
CA ARG A 284 -10.81 -18.90 2.15
C ARG A 284 -11.83 -18.53 3.21
N ALA A 285 -11.98 -19.40 4.20
CA ALA A 285 -12.96 -19.26 5.26
C ALA A 285 -12.72 -18.03 6.16
N LEU A 286 -11.53 -17.87 6.75
CA LEU A 286 -11.29 -16.74 7.68
C LEU A 286 -11.41 -15.36 7.00
N PRO A 287 -10.82 -15.10 5.82
CA PRO A 287 -11.05 -13.86 5.08
C PRO A 287 -12.53 -13.63 4.71
N THR A 288 -13.27 -14.69 4.38
CA THR A 288 -14.72 -14.60 4.15
C THR A 288 -15.45 -14.09 5.40
N LEU A 289 -15.10 -14.61 6.58
CA LEU A 289 -15.71 -14.19 7.82
C LEU A 289 -15.36 -12.74 8.17
N GLU A 290 -14.16 -12.26 7.80
CA GLU A 290 -13.78 -10.85 7.92
C GLU A 290 -14.64 -9.94 7.03
N ILE A 291 -14.81 -10.31 5.75
CA ILE A 291 -15.68 -9.60 4.80
C ILE A 291 -17.11 -9.55 5.35
N HIS A 292 -17.61 -10.67 5.91
CA HIS A 292 -18.92 -10.70 6.55
C HIS A 292 -19.01 -9.73 7.72
N GLY A 293 -18.00 -9.67 8.60
CA GLY A 293 -17.93 -8.71 9.71
C GLY A 293 -18.02 -7.26 9.22
N ILE A 294 -17.20 -6.89 8.23
CA ILE A 294 -17.20 -5.54 7.64
C ILE A 294 -18.58 -5.17 7.09
N LEU A 295 -19.19 -6.08 6.32
CA LEU A 295 -20.52 -5.86 5.75
C LEU A 295 -21.61 -5.81 6.82
N ARG A 296 -21.60 -6.70 7.80
CA ARG A 296 -22.58 -6.74 8.91
C ARG A 296 -22.57 -5.44 9.69
N ASP A 297 -21.38 -4.92 9.99
CA ASP A 297 -21.19 -3.71 10.79
C ASP A 297 -21.40 -2.41 9.97
N ARG A 298 -21.77 -2.55 8.69
CA ARG A 298 -22.03 -1.46 7.75
C ARG A 298 -20.86 -0.48 7.63
N LYS A 299 -19.65 -1.00 7.79
CA LYS A 299 -18.42 -0.22 7.64
C LYS A 299 -18.12 -0.01 6.16
N VAL A 300 -17.27 0.97 5.87
CA VAL A 300 -16.76 1.16 4.50
C VAL A 300 -16.02 -0.11 4.11
N MET A 301 -16.25 -0.61 2.91
CA MET A 301 -15.52 -1.73 2.33
C MET A 301 -15.08 -1.35 0.93
N ASP A 302 -13.80 -1.53 0.64
CA ASP A 302 -13.21 -1.33 -0.67
C ASP A 302 -12.56 -2.64 -1.13
N LEU A 303 -12.61 -2.92 -2.44
CA LEU A 303 -11.83 -3.99 -3.05
C LEU A 303 -10.61 -3.36 -3.70
N ALA A 304 -9.43 -3.92 -3.50
CA ALA A 304 -8.21 -3.43 -4.14
C ALA A 304 -7.44 -4.58 -4.76
N CYS A 305 -6.85 -4.33 -5.92
CA CYS A 305 -6.01 -5.26 -6.66
C CYS A 305 -4.76 -4.54 -7.19
N PRO A 306 -3.78 -5.26 -7.76
CA PRO A 306 -2.53 -4.65 -8.23
C PRO A 306 -2.68 -3.58 -9.32
N TRP A 307 -3.86 -3.44 -9.92
CA TRP A 307 -4.13 -2.51 -11.02
C TRP A 307 -5.14 -1.41 -10.69
N GLY A 308 -5.80 -1.47 -9.54
CA GLY A 308 -6.81 -0.49 -9.18
C GLY A 308 -7.57 -0.81 -7.89
N ALA A 309 -8.51 0.07 -7.58
CA ALA A 309 -9.39 -0.04 -6.44
C ALA A 309 -10.85 0.19 -6.85
N LEU A 310 -11.77 -0.49 -6.16
CA LEU A 310 -13.20 -0.41 -6.35
C LEU A 310 -13.87 -0.08 -5.02
N ALA A 311 -14.47 1.10 -4.94
CA ALA A 311 -15.32 1.49 -3.84
C ALA A 311 -16.60 0.66 -3.87
N THR A 312 -17.00 0.08 -2.74
CA THR A 312 -18.21 -0.77 -2.70
C THR A 312 -19.36 -0.21 -1.86
N THR A 313 -19.07 0.83 -1.08
CA THR A 313 -19.99 1.41 -0.08
C THR A 313 -20.04 2.92 -0.18
N ARG A 314 -18.87 3.58 -0.24
CA ARG A 314 -18.74 5.03 -0.41
C ARG A 314 -17.81 5.32 -1.58
N PRO A 315 -18.22 6.13 -2.58
CA PRO A 315 -17.37 6.45 -3.72
C PRO A 315 -16.06 7.12 -3.28
N PHE A 316 -15.03 6.96 -4.11
CA PHE A 316 -13.81 7.75 -4.10
C PHE A 316 -14.12 9.18 -4.59
N HIS A 317 -13.10 10.06 -4.58
CA HIS A 317 -13.27 11.41 -5.11
C HIS A 317 -13.61 11.41 -6.62
N GLU A 318 -13.00 10.48 -7.36
CA GLU A 318 -13.12 10.40 -8.82
C GLU A 318 -14.21 9.44 -9.32
N GLY A 319 -14.91 8.75 -8.40
CA GLY A 319 -15.99 7.82 -8.76
C GLY A 319 -16.01 6.55 -7.92
N TRP A 320 -16.49 5.45 -8.51
CA TRP A 320 -16.57 4.16 -7.83
C TRP A 320 -15.38 3.24 -8.11
N GLU A 321 -14.64 3.51 -9.18
CA GLU A 321 -13.42 2.79 -9.56
C GLU A 321 -12.29 3.80 -9.70
N PHE A 322 -11.08 3.40 -9.31
CA PHE A 322 -9.86 4.16 -9.48
C PHE A 322 -8.79 3.23 -10.03
N GLY A 323 -8.06 3.65 -11.07
CA GLY A 323 -7.20 2.76 -11.84
C GLY A 323 -8.02 1.82 -12.75
N HIS A 324 -7.55 0.58 -12.92
CA HIS A 324 -8.18 -0.44 -13.74
C HIS A 324 -8.55 -1.67 -12.89
N PHE A 325 -9.84 -1.89 -12.67
CA PHE A 325 -10.31 -3.09 -11.99
C PHE A 325 -10.65 -4.18 -13.02
N GLU A 326 -9.82 -5.21 -13.09
CA GLU A 326 -9.95 -6.26 -14.11
C GLU A 326 -11.33 -6.93 -14.11
N ARG A 327 -11.89 -7.08 -15.32
CA ARG A 327 -13.17 -7.76 -15.53
C ARG A 327 -13.17 -9.18 -14.98
N ASP A 328 -12.11 -9.95 -15.23
CA ASP A 328 -12.02 -11.35 -14.81
C ASP A 328 -12.04 -11.48 -13.28
N LEU A 329 -11.42 -10.54 -12.56
CA LEU A 329 -11.52 -10.47 -11.10
C LEU A 329 -12.95 -10.16 -10.65
N ALA A 330 -13.61 -9.21 -11.30
CA ALA A 330 -14.99 -8.87 -11.00
C ALA A 330 -15.95 -10.05 -11.26
N GLU A 331 -15.75 -10.80 -12.35
CA GLU A 331 -16.51 -12.02 -12.65
C GLU A 331 -16.29 -13.10 -11.58
N ARG A 332 -15.07 -13.25 -11.05
CA ARG A 332 -14.80 -14.17 -9.91
C ARG A 332 -15.54 -13.74 -8.65
N VAL A 333 -15.62 -12.43 -8.37
CA VAL A 333 -16.43 -11.91 -7.25
C VAL A 333 -17.92 -12.21 -7.48
N LEU A 334 -18.42 -12.11 -8.72
CA LEU A 334 -19.82 -12.49 -9.04
C LEU A 334 -20.09 -13.99 -8.88
N GLN A 335 -19.08 -14.83 -9.08
CA GLN A 335 -19.17 -16.29 -8.90
C GLN A 335 -18.98 -16.74 -7.44
N TYR A 336 -18.68 -15.81 -6.53
CA TYR A 336 -18.47 -16.10 -5.12
C TYR A 336 -19.65 -16.86 -4.50
N ASP A 337 -19.34 -17.88 -3.69
CA ASP A 337 -20.33 -18.69 -2.99
C ASP A 337 -19.78 -19.17 -1.65
N VAL A 338 -20.35 -18.66 -0.56
CA VAL A 338 -19.95 -19.00 0.81
C VAL A 338 -20.03 -20.49 1.11
N SER A 339 -20.92 -21.25 0.47
CA SER A 339 -21.03 -22.71 0.69
C SER A 339 -19.77 -23.46 0.26
N LYS A 340 -19.01 -22.88 -0.68
CA LYS A 340 -17.81 -23.46 -1.29
C LYS A 340 -16.50 -23.01 -0.64
N VAL A 341 -16.57 -22.19 0.43
CA VAL A 341 -15.34 -21.74 1.10
C VAL A 341 -14.62 -22.92 1.75
N THR A 342 -13.30 -22.86 1.67
CA THR A 342 -12.40 -23.86 2.22
C THR A 342 -11.64 -23.30 3.41
N GLY A 343 -11.34 -24.18 4.36
CA GLY A 343 -10.68 -23.84 5.60
C GLY A 343 -9.74 -24.98 6.00
N LYS A 344 -8.83 -24.67 6.91
CA LYS A 344 -8.06 -25.70 7.58
C LYS A 344 -8.87 -26.25 8.75
N VAL A 345 -8.56 -27.48 9.13
CA VAL A 345 -8.95 -28.05 10.41
C VAL A 345 -7.75 -27.93 11.34
N GLU A 346 -7.82 -27.04 12.33
CA GLU A 346 -6.75 -26.81 13.30
C GLU A 346 -7.37 -26.87 14.71
N PHE A 347 -6.72 -27.59 15.64
CA PHE A 347 -7.19 -27.74 17.03
C PHE A 347 -8.65 -28.26 17.19
N GLY A 348 -9.15 -29.04 16.22
CA GLY A 348 -10.53 -29.54 16.20
C GLY A 348 -11.57 -28.55 15.65
N TYR A 349 -11.13 -27.35 15.23
CA TYR A 349 -11.95 -26.35 14.59
C TYR A 349 -11.82 -26.45 13.07
N ASP A 350 -12.91 -26.76 12.38
CA ASP A 350 -12.99 -26.63 10.93
C ASP A 350 -13.33 -25.19 10.58
N HIS A 351 -12.35 -24.42 10.11
CA HIS A 351 -12.54 -22.99 9.84
C HIS A 351 -13.64 -22.73 8.80
N ALA A 352 -13.87 -23.66 7.85
CA ALA A 352 -14.93 -23.52 6.85
C ALA A 352 -16.31 -23.66 7.50
N GLU A 353 -16.51 -24.72 8.28
CA GLU A 353 -17.77 -24.96 8.97
C GLU A 353 -18.06 -23.88 10.01
N MET A 354 -17.05 -23.44 10.75
CA MET A 354 -17.15 -22.30 11.68
C MET A 354 -17.62 -21.03 10.96
N THR A 355 -17.00 -20.70 9.82
CA THR A 355 -17.36 -19.51 9.02
C THR A 355 -18.79 -19.58 8.52
N LYS A 356 -19.19 -20.72 7.95
CA LYS A 356 -20.55 -20.94 7.47
C LYS A 356 -21.57 -20.83 8.61
N CYS A 357 -21.36 -21.50 9.74
CA CYS A 357 -22.24 -21.39 10.92
C CYS A 357 -22.39 -19.93 11.38
N LYS A 358 -21.28 -19.17 11.46
CA LYS A 358 -21.33 -17.75 11.87
C LYS A 358 -22.13 -16.90 10.90
N ILE A 359 -21.97 -17.09 9.59
CA ILE A 359 -22.75 -16.36 8.57
C ILE A 359 -24.23 -16.76 8.62
N ALA A 360 -24.54 -18.02 8.93
CA ALA A 360 -25.90 -18.48 9.19
C ALA A 360 -26.51 -17.91 10.49
N GLY A 361 -25.71 -17.26 11.36
CA GLY A 361 -26.17 -16.81 12.68
C GLY A 361 -26.27 -17.93 13.71
N LEU A 362 -25.60 -19.07 13.47
CA LEU A 362 -25.59 -20.24 14.33
C LEU A 362 -24.39 -20.20 15.28
N VAL A 363 -24.57 -20.76 16.48
CA VAL A 363 -23.46 -21.07 17.38
C VAL A 363 -22.70 -22.26 16.79
N TYR A 364 -21.37 -22.16 16.76
CA TYR A 364 -20.50 -23.24 16.29
C TYR A 364 -19.79 -23.87 17.48
N HIS A 365 -19.79 -25.19 17.54
CA HIS A 365 -18.97 -26.01 18.42
C HIS A 365 -17.99 -26.86 17.58
N ALA A 366 -16.84 -27.22 18.16
CA ALA A 366 -15.84 -28.03 17.48
C ALA A 366 -16.44 -29.38 17.00
N GLY A 367 -16.36 -29.63 15.69
CA GLY A 367 -16.93 -30.83 15.05
C GLY A 367 -18.31 -30.62 14.43
N ASP A 368 -18.96 -29.48 14.67
CA ASP A 368 -20.24 -29.16 14.04
C ASP A 368 -20.10 -29.08 12.52
N LYS A 369 -21.18 -29.43 11.83
CA LYS A 369 -21.35 -29.20 10.39
C LYS A 369 -22.36 -28.10 10.17
N ALA A 370 -21.97 -27.11 9.38
CA ALA A 370 -22.85 -26.08 8.93
C ALA A 370 -23.91 -26.67 7.99
N PRO A 371 -25.11 -26.09 7.92
CA PRO A 371 -26.10 -26.53 6.95
C PRO A 371 -25.56 -26.32 5.53
N GLU A 372 -25.91 -27.23 4.61
CA GLU A 372 -25.53 -27.12 3.20
C GLU A 372 -26.10 -25.86 2.54
N TRP A 373 -27.29 -25.43 2.99
CA TRP A 373 -27.97 -24.22 2.53
C TRP A 373 -28.58 -23.44 3.71
N HIS A 374 -28.55 -22.12 3.62
CA HIS A 374 -29.20 -21.21 4.56
C HIS A 374 -29.51 -19.86 3.89
N GLN A 375 -30.63 -19.21 4.21
CA GLN A 375 -31.00 -17.91 3.61
C GLN A 375 -29.92 -16.84 3.80
N SER A 376 -29.28 -16.78 4.98
CA SER A 376 -28.18 -15.84 5.24
C SER A 376 -26.97 -16.03 4.32
N TYR A 377 -26.78 -17.23 3.74
CA TYR A 377 -25.75 -17.45 2.73
C TYR A 377 -26.09 -16.72 1.44
N ASP A 378 -27.34 -16.83 0.99
CA ASP A 378 -27.82 -16.15 -0.21
C ASP A 378 -27.79 -14.64 -0.03
N ASP A 379 -28.20 -14.14 1.14
CA ASP A 379 -28.15 -12.71 1.46
C ASP A 379 -26.70 -12.19 1.44
N PHE A 380 -25.77 -12.92 2.06
CA PHE A 380 -24.37 -12.54 2.07
C PHE A 380 -23.72 -12.62 0.68
N ASN A 381 -23.95 -13.71 -0.06
CA ASN A 381 -23.50 -13.89 -1.43
C ASN A 381 -24.00 -12.74 -2.31
N SER A 382 -25.29 -12.43 -2.26
CA SER A 382 -25.91 -11.33 -3.03
C SER A 382 -25.25 -9.99 -2.71
N ARG A 383 -25.06 -9.68 -1.42
CA ARG A 383 -24.39 -8.45 -0.98
C ARG A 383 -22.96 -8.33 -1.50
N LEU A 384 -22.16 -9.39 -1.45
CA LEU A 384 -20.79 -9.35 -1.95
C LEU A 384 -20.74 -9.27 -3.47
N ARG A 385 -21.52 -10.10 -4.18
CA ARG A 385 -21.61 -10.10 -5.66
C ARG A 385 -22.02 -8.73 -6.19
N SER A 386 -22.99 -8.06 -5.55
CA SER A 386 -23.45 -6.74 -5.96
C SER A 386 -22.33 -5.70 -6.07
N LYS A 387 -21.22 -5.88 -5.33
CA LYS A 387 -20.10 -4.96 -5.31
C LYS A 387 -19.26 -4.98 -6.58
N ALA A 388 -19.31 -6.06 -7.36
CA ALA A 388 -18.52 -6.23 -8.58
C ALA A 388 -19.35 -6.11 -9.87
N LEU A 389 -20.64 -5.80 -9.79
CA LEU A 389 -21.51 -5.68 -10.97
C LEU A 389 -21.05 -4.59 -11.93
N GLY A 390 -20.62 -3.44 -11.40
CA GLY A 390 -20.20 -2.28 -12.21
C GLY A 390 -19.11 -2.61 -13.24
N PRO A 391 -17.94 -3.13 -12.82
CA PRO A 391 -16.87 -3.53 -13.74
C PRO A 391 -17.32 -4.56 -14.78
N VAL A 392 -18.15 -5.54 -14.41
CA VAL A 392 -18.64 -6.56 -15.34
C VAL A 392 -19.57 -5.96 -16.39
N LEU A 393 -20.53 -5.12 -15.99
CA LEU A 393 -21.45 -4.47 -16.92
C LEU A 393 -20.72 -3.55 -17.90
N ARG A 394 -19.70 -2.81 -17.45
CA ARG A 394 -18.82 -2.03 -18.33
C ARG A 394 -18.11 -2.92 -19.35
N GLY A 395 -17.53 -4.03 -18.89
CA GLY A 395 -16.85 -4.99 -19.78
C GLY A 395 -17.78 -5.62 -20.81
N VAL A 396 -19.05 -5.87 -20.46
CA VAL A 396 -20.08 -6.34 -21.41
C VAL A 396 -20.43 -5.25 -22.42
N SER A 397 -20.68 -4.02 -21.97
CA SER A 397 -20.97 -2.87 -22.83
C SER A 397 -19.84 -2.61 -23.84
N ALA A 398 -18.59 -2.61 -23.38
CA ALA A 398 -17.42 -2.43 -24.26
C ALA A 398 -17.30 -3.55 -25.31
N LYS A 399 -17.59 -4.79 -24.93
CA LYS A 399 -17.56 -5.93 -25.87
C LYS A 399 -18.66 -5.83 -26.93
N ASP A 400 -19.86 -5.42 -26.54
CA ASP A 400 -20.97 -5.21 -27.46
C ASP A 400 -20.66 -4.06 -28.45
N ALA A 401 -20.18 -2.92 -27.95
CA ALA A 401 -19.77 -1.79 -28.79
C ALA A 401 -18.68 -2.19 -29.81
N LEU A 402 -17.70 -3.01 -29.40
CA LEU A 402 -16.67 -3.54 -30.29
C LEU A 402 -17.25 -4.46 -31.38
N GLN A 403 -18.20 -5.34 -31.02
CA GLN A 403 -18.86 -6.24 -31.97
C GLN A 403 -19.73 -5.47 -32.98
N ASN A 404 -20.31 -4.35 -32.56
CA ASN A 404 -21.14 -3.49 -33.39
C ASN A 404 -20.32 -2.44 -34.19
N GLY A 405 -18.99 -2.40 -34.03
CA GLY A 405 -18.11 -1.45 -34.73
C GLY A 405 -18.27 0.01 -34.27
N SER A 406 -18.85 0.24 -33.10
CA SER A 406 -19.16 1.55 -32.55
C SER A 406 -17.97 2.09 -31.74
N THR A 407 -17.07 2.81 -32.41
CA THR A 407 -15.85 3.37 -31.76
C THR A 407 -16.17 4.36 -30.64
N ASP A 408 -17.26 5.11 -30.77
CA ASP A 408 -17.68 6.11 -29.77
C ASP A 408 -18.26 5.45 -28.51
N GLU A 409 -19.05 4.39 -28.65
CA GLU A 409 -19.57 3.64 -27.49
C GLU A 409 -18.48 2.83 -26.81
N LEU A 410 -17.53 2.28 -27.59
CA LEU A 410 -16.36 1.62 -27.05
C LEU A 410 -15.52 2.61 -26.23
N ARG A 411 -15.26 3.80 -26.79
CA ARG A 411 -14.55 4.87 -26.09
C ARG A 411 -15.27 5.29 -24.81
N LYS A 412 -16.58 5.53 -24.85
CA LYS A 412 -17.39 5.85 -23.65
C LYS A 412 -17.41 4.73 -22.60
N SER A 413 -17.36 3.46 -23.02
CA SER A 413 -17.35 2.33 -22.10
C SER A 413 -15.97 2.12 -21.45
N LEU A 414 -14.89 2.58 -22.11
CA LEU A 414 -13.51 2.46 -21.66
C LEU A 414 -13.02 3.70 -20.89
N GLU A 415 -13.54 4.89 -21.21
CA GLU A 415 -13.29 6.11 -20.46
C GLU A 415 -14.03 6.01 -19.11
N THR A 416 -13.29 5.69 -18.06
CA THR A 416 -13.75 5.76 -16.65
C THR A 416 -13.98 7.20 -16.18
N ASP A 417 -13.81 8.19 -17.06
CA ASP A 417 -13.79 9.61 -16.71
C ASP A 417 -15.16 10.13 -16.24
N SER A 418 -15.29 10.24 -14.92
CA SER A 418 -15.87 11.36 -14.15
C SER A 418 -17.34 11.77 -14.31
N CYS A 419 -18.10 11.27 -15.28
CA CYS A 419 -19.50 11.70 -15.45
C CYS A 419 -20.51 10.72 -14.83
N VAL A 420 -20.86 11.02 -13.57
CA VAL A 420 -22.13 10.69 -12.89
C VAL A 420 -22.52 9.22 -12.99
N ALA A 421 -21.88 8.38 -12.17
CA ALA A 421 -22.46 7.10 -11.79
C ALA A 421 -23.72 7.38 -10.97
N THR A 422 -24.88 7.35 -11.63
CA THR A 422 -26.18 7.26 -10.95
C THR A 422 -26.13 5.99 -10.09
N ALA A 423 -26.10 6.17 -8.76
CA ALA A 423 -26.03 5.05 -7.83
C ALA A 423 -27.26 4.16 -8.07
N LEU A 424 -27.06 2.99 -8.67
CA LEU A 424 -28.03 1.90 -8.61
C LEU A 424 -27.95 1.34 -7.19
N THR A 425 -28.64 2.01 -6.25
CA THR A 425 -28.89 1.51 -4.89
C THR A 425 -29.93 0.42 -4.91
#